data_AF-A0A857NDX0-F1
#
_entry.id   AF-A0A857NDX0-F1
#
_cell.length_a   1.000
_cell.length_b   1.000
_cell.length_c   1.000
_cell.angle_alpha   90.00
_cell.angle_beta   90.00
_cell.angle_gamma   90.00
#
_symmetry.space_group_name_H-M   'P 1'
#
loop_
_entity.id
_entity.type
_entity.pdbx_description
1 polymer ?
#
loop_
_entity_poly.entity_id
_entity_poly.type
_entity_poly.pdbx_seq_one_letter_code
_entity_poly.pdbx_strand_id
1 'polypeptide(L)'
;MKIIHGDNQIESREYLNKYKEQARLKGVEVVTLLAKKADLSEVIQAVESGGLFGDLRLVVIEELFSGLTSSSKKAVIEYLKKESPEMVVIWEPKPVDGRKLKGVKAEIKEFKVNSKIFKFLESVVPGGQRAFMPLWEELSSNEPAELIFFMLLRQTRQLISILSDPTSFRGPSWLTGKLKKQADVFGMEGLLRFHTEIYRLEEETKLGKSNLPLATRMELLLLSI
;
A
#
# COMPACT_ATOMS: atom_id res chain seq x y z
N MET A 1 -5.22 -22.34 3.32
CA MET A 1 -4.30 -21.19 3.22
C MET A 1 -5.06 -19.87 3.11
N LYS A 2 -4.36 -18.75 3.34
CA LYS A 2 -4.85 -17.38 3.18
C LYS A 2 -3.94 -16.58 2.26
N ILE A 3 -4.49 -15.65 1.48
CA ILE A 3 -3.73 -14.72 0.66
C ILE A 3 -4.12 -13.30 1.05
N ILE A 4 -3.13 -12.53 1.48
CA ILE A 4 -3.25 -11.12 1.84
C ILE A 4 -2.56 -10.30 0.76
N HIS A 5 -3.29 -9.38 0.13
CA HIS A 5 -2.71 -8.50 -0.88
C HIS A 5 -3.46 -7.18 -0.96
N GLY A 6 -2.92 -6.20 -1.67
CA GLY A 6 -3.61 -4.92 -1.81
C GLY A 6 -2.71 -3.79 -2.25
N ASP A 7 -3.31 -2.64 -2.56
CA ASP A 7 -2.61 -1.38 -2.74
C ASP A 7 -2.52 -0.57 -1.44
N ASN A 8 -3.27 -0.94 -0.39
CA ASN A 8 -3.05 -0.46 0.98
C ASN A 8 -2.03 -1.35 1.71
N GLN A 9 -0.74 -1.07 1.49
CA GLN A 9 0.36 -1.84 2.07
C GLN A 9 0.41 -1.73 3.60
N ILE A 10 0.05 -0.57 4.17
CA ILE A 10 0.07 -0.34 5.63
C ILE A 10 -0.93 -1.29 6.30
N GLU A 11 -2.19 -1.21 5.91
CA GLU A 11 -3.26 -2.01 6.52
C GLU A 11 -3.06 -3.52 6.29
N SER A 12 -2.63 -3.92 5.09
CA SER A 12 -2.35 -5.34 4.81
C SER A 12 -1.18 -5.88 5.64
N ARG A 13 -0.14 -5.07 5.89
CA ARG A 13 1.01 -5.46 6.74
C ARG A 13 0.61 -5.53 8.20
N GLU A 14 -0.18 -4.59 8.69
CA GLU A 14 -0.73 -4.62 10.05
C GLU A 14 -1.62 -5.85 10.26
N TYR A 15 -2.47 -6.19 9.29
CA TYR A 15 -3.29 -7.39 9.35
C TYR A 15 -2.43 -8.66 9.41
N LEU A 16 -1.38 -8.76 8.58
CA LEU A 16 -0.45 -9.89 8.64
C LEU A 16 0.23 -9.98 10.01
N ASN A 17 0.71 -8.85 10.55
CA ASN A 17 1.38 -8.83 11.85
C ASN A 17 0.45 -9.30 12.96
N LYS A 18 -0.79 -8.78 13.02
CA LYS A 18 -1.82 -9.23 13.96
C LYS A 18 -2.11 -10.73 13.81
N TYR A 19 -2.18 -11.24 12.58
CA TYR A 19 -2.39 -12.65 12.31
C TYR A 19 -1.22 -13.53 12.83
N LYS A 20 0.02 -13.10 12.61
CA LYS A 20 1.22 -13.77 13.14
C LYS A 20 1.26 -13.75 14.68
N GLU A 21 0.89 -12.64 15.29
CA GLU A 21 0.82 -12.52 16.76
C GLU A 21 -0.25 -13.45 17.34
N GLN A 22 -1.44 -13.49 16.75
CA GLN A 22 -2.51 -14.41 17.17
C GLN A 22 -2.09 -15.88 17.07
N ALA A 23 -1.31 -16.25 16.06
CA ALA A 23 -0.76 -17.60 15.94
C ALA A 23 0.23 -17.89 17.09
N ARG A 24 1.18 -16.99 17.35
CA ARG A 24 2.16 -17.14 18.45
C ARG A 24 1.50 -17.24 19.82
N LEU A 25 0.46 -16.46 20.07
CA LEU A 25 -0.31 -16.52 21.32
C LEU A 25 -1.01 -17.87 21.53
N LYS A 26 -1.25 -18.63 20.45
CA LYS A 26 -1.79 -20.00 20.49
C LYS A 26 -0.68 -21.07 20.54
N GLY A 27 0.57 -20.69 20.74
CA GLY A 27 1.72 -21.60 20.72
C GLY A 27 2.11 -22.10 19.32
N VAL A 28 1.58 -21.47 18.26
CA VAL A 28 1.93 -21.85 16.88
C VAL A 28 3.26 -21.22 16.50
N GLU A 29 4.22 -22.03 16.04
CA GLU A 29 5.48 -21.55 15.49
C GLU A 29 5.21 -20.75 14.21
N VAL A 30 5.85 -19.59 14.06
CA VAL A 30 5.69 -18.76 12.85
C VAL A 30 6.99 -18.68 12.08
N VAL A 31 7.03 -19.34 10.92
CA VAL A 31 8.15 -19.30 9.97
C VAL A 31 7.82 -18.29 8.87
N THR A 32 8.76 -17.43 8.51
CA THR A 32 8.59 -16.45 7.42
C THR A 32 9.65 -16.65 6.35
N LEU A 33 9.21 -16.89 5.12
CA LEU A 33 10.03 -17.05 3.93
C LEU A 33 9.85 -15.83 3.03
N LEU A 34 10.95 -15.30 2.50
CA LEU A 34 10.92 -14.32 1.42
C LEU A 34 11.08 -15.05 0.10
N ALA A 35 10.07 -15.00 -0.77
CA ALA A 35 10.04 -15.84 -1.96
C ALA A 35 11.21 -15.57 -2.93
N LYS A 36 11.76 -14.35 -2.99
CA LYS A 36 12.98 -14.06 -3.77
C LYS A 36 14.20 -14.90 -3.37
N LYS A 37 14.21 -15.39 -2.14
CA LYS A 37 15.34 -16.12 -1.54
C LYS A 37 15.04 -17.61 -1.32
N ALA A 38 13.77 -18.00 -1.42
CA ALA A 38 13.34 -19.37 -1.15
C ALA A 38 13.10 -20.14 -2.45
N ASP A 39 13.66 -21.33 -2.55
CA ASP A 39 13.33 -22.27 -3.62
C ASP A 39 12.17 -23.19 -3.23
N LEU A 40 11.77 -24.09 -4.14
CA LEU A 40 10.67 -25.03 -3.88
C LEU A 40 10.96 -25.94 -2.68
N SER A 41 12.22 -26.36 -2.49
CA SER A 41 12.60 -27.29 -1.43
C SER A 41 12.44 -26.63 -0.05
N GLU A 42 12.81 -25.35 0.08
CA GLU A 42 12.61 -24.59 1.31
C GLU A 42 11.12 -24.43 1.64
N VAL A 43 10.28 -24.19 0.63
CA VAL A 43 8.82 -24.08 0.84
C VAL A 43 8.24 -25.41 1.29
N ILE A 44 8.59 -26.52 0.61
CA ILE A 44 8.15 -27.87 0.98
C ILE A 44 8.61 -28.18 2.41
N GLN A 45 9.88 -27.95 2.71
CA GLN A 45 10.42 -28.18 4.04
C GLN A 45 9.66 -27.37 5.09
N ALA A 46 9.42 -26.08 4.87
CA ALA A 46 8.72 -25.24 5.83
C ALA A 46 7.27 -25.70 6.06
N VAL A 47 6.57 -26.13 5.00
CA VAL A 47 5.16 -26.56 5.04
C VAL A 47 5.01 -27.96 5.64
N GLU A 48 5.91 -28.89 5.34
CA GLU A 48 5.80 -30.30 5.72
C GLU A 48 6.56 -30.66 6.98
N SER A 49 7.64 -29.94 7.33
CA SER A 49 8.28 -30.17 8.62
C SER A 49 7.39 -29.63 9.73
N GLY A 50 6.90 -30.53 10.59
CA GLY A 50 6.31 -30.15 11.86
C GLY A 50 7.35 -29.47 12.76
N GLY A 51 6.90 -28.74 13.79
CA GLY A 51 7.81 -28.26 14.83
C GLY A 51 8.57 -29.43 15.46
N LEU A 52 9.83 -29.19 15.87
CA LEU A 52 10.68 -30.19 16.54
C LEU A 52 10.02 -30.82 17.78
N PHE A 53 9.03 -30.14 18.35
CA PHE A 53 8.29 -30.55 19.55
C PHE A 53 6.84 -30.98 19.26
N GLY A 54 6.45 -31.14 17.98
CA GLY A 54 5.08 -31.44 17.58
C GLY A 54 4.16 -30.21 17.51
N ASP A 55 4.72 -29.01 17.65
CA ASP A 55 3.98 -27.76 17.57
C ASP A 55 3.47 -27.49 16.14
N LEU A 56 2.23 -27.01 16.05
CA LEU A 56 1.65 -26.52 14.80
C LEU A 56 2.48 -25.33 14.30
N ARG A 57 2.67 -25.25 12.98
CA ARG A 57 3.46 -24.21 12.33
C ARG A 57 2.62 -23.42 11.33
N LEU A 58 2.69 -22.10 11.42
CA LEU A 58 2.22 -21.17 10.40
C LEU A 58 3.40 -20.77 9.51
N VAL A 59 3.30 -21.07 8.22
CA VAL A 59 4.26 -20.63 7.20
C VAL A 59 3.74 -19.36 6.52
N VAL A 60 4.52 -18.29 6.60
CA VAL A 60 4.27 -17.03 5.92
C VAL A 60 5.22 -16.92 4.72
N ILE A 61 4.68 -16.75 3.52
CA ILE A 61 5.47 -16.56 2.29
C ILE A 61 5.23 -15.14 1.79
N GLU A 62 6.26 -14.29 1.86
CA GLU A 62 6.21 -12.91 1.38
C GLU A 62 6.67 -12.82 -0.07
N GLU A 63 5.97 -12.03 -0.89
CA GLU A 63 6.30 -11.74 -2.29
C GLU A 63 6.32 -12.98 -3.22
N LEU A 64 5.46 -13.99 -3.04
CA LEU A 64 5.41 -15.17 -3.92
C LEU A 64 5.18 -14.83 -5.41
N PHE A 65 4.15 -14.04 -5.71
CA PHE A 65 3.71 -13.66 -7.05
C PHE A 65 4.59 -12.56 -7.66
N SER A 66 5.25 -11.75 -6.84
CA SER A 66 6.12 -10.64 -7.28
C SER A 66 7.62 -10.97 -7.23
N GLY A 67 8.04 -11.93 -6.42
CA GLY A 67 9.43 -12.18 -6.06
C GLY A 67 10.14 -13.32 -6.78
N LEU A 68 9.43 -14.38 -7.20
CA LEU A 68 10.07 -15.51 -7.89
C LEU A 68 10.23 -15.32 -9.41
N THR A 69 11.22 -16.02 -9.99
CA THR A 69 11.32 -16.24 -11.45
C THR A 69 10.13 -17.05 -11.95
N SER A 70 9.84 -17.01 -13.25
CA SER A 70 8.62 -17.61 -13.81
C SER A 70 8.54 -19.14 -13.62
N SER A 71 9.67 -19.86 -13.64
CA SER A 71 9.72 -21.32 -13.45
C SER A 71 9.58 -21.72 -11.98
N SER A 72 10.38 -21.17 -11.08
CA SER A 72 10.31 -21.48 -9.63
C SER A 72 8.96 -21.08 -9.03
N LYS A 73 8.41 -19.95 -9.48
CA LYS A 73 7.06 -19.48 -9.09
C LYS A 73 5.97 -20.48 -9.45
N LYS A 74 6.04 -21.06 -10.66
CA LYS A 74 5.04 -22.04 -11.10
C LYS A 74 5.09 -23.28 -10.23
N ALA A 75 6.28 -23.81 -9.97
CA ALA A 75 6.43 -25.03 -9.18
C ALA A 75 5.90 -24.86 -7.75
N VAL A 76 6.21 -23.73 -7.09
CA VAL A 76 5.68 -23.43 -5.74
C VAL A 76 4.15 -23.26 -5.76
N ILE A 77 3.61 -22.53 -6.74
CA ILE A 77 2.15 -22.35 -6.85
C ILE A 77 1.44 -23.68 -7.13
N GLU A 78 2.01 -24.54 -7.99
CA GLU A 78 1.47 -25.87 -8.28
C GLU A 78 1.45 -26.76 -7.04
N TYR A 79 2.55 -26.78 -6.28
CA TYR A 79 2.62 -27.46 -4.99
C TYR A 79 1.53 -26.96 -4.02
N LEU A 80 1.44 -25.65 -3.79
CA LEU A 80 0.45 -25.07 -2.87
C LEU A 80 -1.00 -25.28 -3.32
N LYS A 81 -1.26 -25.35 -4.63
CA LYS A 81 -2.57 -25.70 -5.18
C LYS A 81 -2.93 -27.16 -4.93
N LYS A 82 -1.96 -28.06 -5.10
CA LYS A 82 -2.14 -29.50 -4.94
C LYS A 82 -2.36 -29.88 -3.47
N GLU A 83 -1.45 -29.46 -2.60
CA GLU A 83 -1.48 -29.82 -1.18
C GLU A 83 -2.49 -28.97 -0.39
N SER A 84 -2.77 -27.74 -0.84
CA SER A 84 -3.75 -26.83 -0.23
C SER A 84 -3.62 -26.69 1.29
N PRO A 85 -2.39 -26.44 1.83
CA PRO A 85 -2.14 -26.46 3.26
C PRO A 85 -2.97 -25.42 4.01
N GLU A 86 -3.46 -25.77 5.20
CA GLU A 86 -4.30 -24.87 6.00
C GLU A 86 -3.48 -23.72 6.60
N MET A 87 -2.31 -24.03 7.16
CA MET A 87 -1.44 -23.11 7.90
C MET A 87 -0.39 -22.40 7.02
N VAL A 88 -0.83 -21.93 5.85
CA VAL A 88 -0.02 -21.09 4.96
C VAL A 88 -0.69 -19.74 4.75
N VAL A 89 0.10 -18.67 4.86
CA VAL A 89 -0.30 -17.31 4.49
C VAL A 89 0.66 -16.78 3.43
N ILE A 90 0.12 -16.31 2.32
CA ILE A 90 0.88 -15.57 1.31
C ILE A 90 0.59 -14.09 1.50
N TRP A 91 1.63 -13.26 1.55
CA TRP A 91 1.50 -11.79 1.60
C TRP A 91 2.13 -11.14 0.37
N GLU A 92 1.39 -10.23 -0.26
CA GLU A 92 1.86 -9.44 -1.40
C GLU A 92 1.71 -7.94 -1.13
N PRO A 93 2.76 -7.15 -1.41
CA PRO A 93 2.73 -5.70 -1.24
C PRO A 93 1.88 -4.98 -2.32
N LYS A 94 1.40 -5.71 -3.32
CA LYS A 94 0.62 -5.17 -4.45
C LYS A 94 -0.59 -6.06 -4.71
N PRO A 95 -1.65 -5.53 -5.37
CA PRO A 95 -2.78 -6.35 -5.78
C PRO A 95 -2.33 -7.53 -6.65
N VAL A 96 -2.82 -8.73 -6.33
CA VAL A 96 -2.60 -9.92 -7.15
C VAL A 96 -3.72 -10.02 -8.16
N ASP A 97 -3.33 -10.13 -9.43
CA ASP A 97 -4.27 -10.39 -10.53
C ASP A 97 -5.04 -11.70 -10.28
N GLY A 98 -6.37 -11.64 -10.31
CA GLY A 98 -7.25 -12.80 -10.09
C GLY A 98 -6.95 -13.98 -11.02
N ARG A 99 -6.39 -13.75 -12.21
CA ARG A 99 -5.93 -14.81 -13.13
C ARG A 99 -4.84 -15.68 -12.49
N LYS A 100 -3.96 -15.11 -11.66
CA LYS A 100 -2.91 -15.84 -10.93
C LYS A 100 -3.47 -16.64 -9.75
N LEU A 101 -4.59 -16.20 -9.19
CA LEU A 101 -5.29 -16.85 -8.08
C LEU A 101 -6.19 -17.99 -8.54
N LYS A 102 -6.45 -18.13 -9.85
CA LYS A 102 -7.34 -19.16 -10.39
C LYS A 102 -6.86 -20.57 -9.98
N GLY A 103 -7.76 -21.32 -9.34
CA GLY A 103 -7.51 -22.69 -8.86
C GLY A 103 -6.74 -22.79 -7.55
N VAL A 104 -6.41 -21.66 -6.90
CA VAL A 104 -5.85 -21.64 -5.56
C VAL A 104 -6.99 -21.67 -4.54
N LYS A 105 -7.05 -22.71 -3.70
CA LYS A 105 -8.04 -22.81 -2.61
C LYS A 105 -7.57 -21.98 -1.41
N ALA A 106 -7.90 -20.70 -1.39
CA ALA A 106 -7.48 -19.78 -0.35
C ALA A 106 -8.59 -18.81 0.06
N GLU A 107 -8.57 -18.41 1.33
CA GLU A 107 -9.28 -17.20 1.75
C GLU A 107 -8.51 -15.98 1.21
N ILE A 108 -9.16 -15.16 0.38
CA ILE A 108 -8.56 -13.97 -0.22
C ILE A 108 -8.95 -12.74 0.59
N LYS A 109 -7.96 -12.01 1.10
CA LYS A 109 -8.14 -10.75 1.81
C LYS A 109 -7.42 -9.63 1.04
N GLU A 110 -8.20 -8.88 0.27
CA GLU A 110 -7.71 -7.71 -0.48
C GLU A 110 -7.87 -6.43 0.34
N PHE A 111 -6.81 -5.62 0.42
CA PHE A 111 -6.75 -4.35 1.14
C PHE A 111 -6.64 -3.19 0.14
N LYS A 112 -7.75 -2.47 -0.06
CA LYS A 112 -7.81 -1.38 -1.03
C LYS A 112 -7.57 -0.03 -0.39
N VAL A 113 -6.83 0.84 -1.08
CA VAL A 113 -6.79 2.27 -0.75
C VAL A 113 -8.21 2.83 -0.86
N ASN A 114 -8.63 3.59 0.15
CA ASN A 114 -9.94 4.21 0.15
C ASN A 114 -10.12 5.17 -1.03
N SER A 115 -11.11 4.87 -1.87
CA SER A 115 -11.37 5.65 -3.08
C SER A 115 -11.68 7.14 -2.83
N LYS A 116 -12.11 7.49 -1.61
CA LYS A 116 -12.34 8.89 -1.20
C LYS A 116 -11.05 9.71 -1.16
N ILE A 117 -9.89 9.08 -0.94
CA ILE A 117 -8.59 9.75 -1.05
C ILE A 117 -8.42 10.37 -2.43
N PHE A 118 -8.75 9.65 -3.51
CA PHE A 118 -8.62 10.20 -4.87
C PHE A 118 -9.57 11.37 -5.11
N LYS A 119 -10.81 11.30 -4.59
CA LYS A 119 -11.76 12.43 -4.67
C LYS A 119 -11.24 13.65 -3.91
N PHE A 120 -10.70 13.45 -2.72
CA PHE A 120 -10.06 14.50 -1.94
C PHE A 120 -8.94 15.16 -2.75
N LEU A 121 -7.97 14.37 -3.22
CA LEU A 121 -6.83 14.89 -3.96
C LEU A 121 -7.24 15.64 -5.24
N GLU A 122 -8.21 15.14 -6.01
CA GLU A 122 -8.75 15.83 -7.20
C GLU A 122 -9.41 17.18 -6.86
N SER A 123 -9.93 17.34 -5.65
CA SER A 123 -10.61 18.57 -5.20
C SER A 123 -9.69 19.60 -4.54
N VAL A 124 -8.46 19.23 -4.15
CA VAL A 124 -7.48 20.16 -3.57
C VAL A 124 -7.03 21.17 -4.62
N VAL A 125 -7.45 22.42 -4.50
CA VAL A 125 -7.05 23.57 -5.32
C VAL A 125 -7.07 24.84 -4.45
N PRO A 126 -6.32 25.90 -4.81
CA PRO A 126 -6.36 27.18 -4.09
C PRO A 126 -7.78 27.74 -4.00
N GLY A 127 -8.19 28.18 -2.79
CA GLY A 127 -9.55 28.68 -2.55
C GLY A 127 -10.67 27.61 -2.62
N GLY A 128 -10.32 26.33 -2.77
CA GLY A 128 -11.26 25.21 -2.91
C GLY A 128 -11.74 24.58 -1.59
N GLN A 129 -11.46 25.19 -0.43
CA GLN A 129 -11.62 24.59 0.90
C GLN A 129 -13.01 24.00 1.13
N ARG A 130 -14.07 24.68 0.66
CA ARG A 130 -15.45 24.18 0.80
C ARG A 130 -15.68 22.81 0.16
N ALA A 131 -14.92 22.46 -0.88
CA ALA A 131 -15.05 21.19 -1.57
C ALA A 131 -14.22 20.08 -0.91
N PHE A 132 -12.97 20.36 -0.51
CA PHE A 132 -12.06 19.33 -0.02
C PHE A 132 -12.03 19.15 1.51
N MET A 133 -12.38 20.16 2.30
CA MET A 133 -12.30 20.06 3.77
C MET A 133 -13.25 19.02 4.38
N PRO A 134 -14.49 18.83 3.90
CA PRO A 134 -15.34 17.73 4.40
C PRO A 134 -14.75 16.35 4.11
N LEU A 135 -14.04 16.19 2.97
CA LEU A 135 -13.34 14.95 2.65
C LEU A 135 -12.11 14.75 3.54
N TRP A 136 -11.39 15.84 3.86
CA TRP A 136 -10.27 15.81 4.79
C TRP A 136 -10.70 15.40 6.21
N GLU A 137 -11.78 15.97 6.73
CA GLU A 137 -12.31 15.63 8.06
C GLU A 137 -12.65 14.14 8.17
N GLU A 138 -13.30 13.60 7.14
CA GLU A 138 -13.59 12.17 7.07
C GLU A 138 -12.31 11.33 6.98
N LEU A 139 -11.39 11.68 6.07
CA LEU A 139 -10.19 10.87 5.80
C LEU A 139 -9.18 10.92 6.95
N SER A 140 -8.96 12.08 7.56
CA SER A 140 -8.01 12.25 8.66
C SER A 140 -8.37 11.45 9.91
N SER A 141 -9.66 11.08 10.05
CA SER A 141 -10.16 10.24 11.15
C SER A 141 -10.09 8.74 10.85
N ASN A 142 -10.04 8.34 9.58
CA ASN A 142 -10.22 6.95 9.16
C ASN A 142 -9.01 6.35 8.44
N GLU A 143 -8.10 7.18 7.94
CA GLU A 143 -6.92 6.75 7.18
C GLU A 143 -5.64 7.25 7.86
N PRO A 144 -4.53 6.51 7.77
CA PRO A 144 -3.23 7.00 8.23
C PRO A 144 -2.85 8.32 7.56
N ALA A 145 -2.48 9.33 8.34
CA ALA A 145 -2.11 10.65 7.82
C ALA A 145 -0.94 10.56 6.83
N GLU A 146 -0.01 9.65 7.07
CA GLU A 146 1.15 9.37 6.22
C GLU A 146 0.74 8.90 4.82
N LEU A 147 -0.33 8.10 4.71
CA LEU A 147 -0.86 7.64 3.43
C LEU A 147 -1.44 8.81 2.63
N ILE A 148 -2.28 9.63 3.27
CA ILE A 148 -2.88 10.80 2.62
C ILE A 148 -1.77 11.78 2.21
N PHE A 149 -0.81 12.04 3.11
CA PHE A 149 0.34 12.90 2.86
C PHE A 149 1.17 12.46 1.66
N PHE A 150 1.53 11.17 1.62
CA PHE A 150 2.28 10.59 0.52
C PHE A 150 1.54 10.75 -0.81
N MET A 151 0.22 10.52 -0.82
CA MET A 151 -0.59 10.65 -2.03
C MET A 151 -0.71 12.13 -2.48
N LEU A 152 -0.82 13.07 -1.53
CA LEU A 152 -0.86 14.51 -1.81
C LEU A 152 0.47 15.00 -2.41
N LEU A 153 1.60 14.59 -1.83
CA LEU A 153 2.93 14.90 -2.36
C LEU A 153 3.11 14.32 -3.76
N ARG A 154 2.73 13.06 -3.96
CA ARG A 154 2.77 12.40 -5.27
C ARG A 154 1.94 13.15 -6.31
N GLN A 155 0.70 13.51 -5.97
CA GLN A 155 -0.18 14.23 -6.89
C GLN A 155 0.38 15.62 -7.20
N THR A 156 0.86 16.35 -6.21
CA THR A 156 1.49 17.68 -6.41
C THR A 156 2.64 17.60 -7.40
N ARG A 157 3.52 16.60 -7.28
CA ARG A 157 4.60 16.36 -8.24
C ARG A 157 4.07 16.06 -9.65
N GLN A 158 3.00 15.28 -9.78
CA GLN A 158 2.36 15.00 -11.07
C GLN A 158 1.77 16.26 -11.70
N LEU A 159 1.14 17.14 -10.91
CA LEU A 159 0.63 18.42 -11.40
C LEU A 159 1.78 19.30 -11.93
N ILE A 160 2.90 19.38 -11.21
CA ILE A 160 4.10 20.11 -11.65
C ILE A 160 4.64 19.53 -12.96
N SER A 161 4.78 18.21 -13.04
CA SER A 161 5.27 17.52 -14.24
C SER A 161 4.37 17.82 -15.45
N ILE A 162 3.05 17.75 -15.28
CA ILE A 162 2.09 17.98 -16.38
C ILE A 162 2.10 19.43 -16.87
N LEU A 163 2.30 20.43 -15.99
CA LEU A 163 2.48 21.82 -16.44
C LEU A 163 3.81 22.06 -17.14
N SER A 164 4.86 21.32 -16.73
CA SER A 164 6.19 21.45 -17.33
C SER A 164 6.23 20.82 -18.73
N ASP A 165 5.67 19.62 -18.85
CA ASP A 165 5.57 18.85 -20.08
C ASP A 165 4.34 17.94 -20.01
N PRO A 166 3.28 18.20 -20.80
CA PRO A 166 2.08 17.36 -20.83
C PRO A 166 2.33 15.89 -21.19
N THR A 167 3.45 15.57 -21.85
CA THR A 167 3.83 14.20 -22.23
C THR A 167 4.56 13.43 -21.12
N SER A 168 4.97 14.14 -20.06
CA SER A 168 5.70 13.55 -18.92
C SER A 168 4.86 12.56 -18.11
N PHE A 169 3.53 12.73 -18.09
CA PHE A 169 2.64 11.85 -17.36
C PHE A 169 2.29 10.60 -18.16
N ARG A 170 2.80 9.45 -17.71
CA ARG A 170 2.48 8.13 -18.26
C ARG A 170 1.25 7.55 -17.57
N GLY A 171 0.07 7.93 -18.04
CA GLY A 171 -1.20 7.36 -17.58
C GLY A 171 -2.31 7.49 -18.62
N PRO A 172 -3.54 7.04 -18.29
CA PRO A 172 -4.68 7.15 -19.20
C PRO A 172 -5.00 8.61 -19.54
N SER A 173 -5.40 8.88 -20.78
CA SER A 173 -5.68 10.24 -21.29
C SER A 173 -6.70 11.01 -20.44
N TRP A 174 -7.73 10.31 -19.92
CA TRP A 174 -8.75 10.92 -19.06
C TRP A 174 -8.17 11.47 -17.76
N LEU A 175 -7.19 10.77 -17.18
CA LEU A 175 -6.54 11.18 -15.93
C LEU A 175 -5.58 12.34 -16.18
N THR A 176 -4.85 12.31 -17.30
CA THR A 176 -4.04 13.45 -17.76
C THR A 176 -4.88 14.71 -17.88
N GLY A 177 -6.07 14.61 -18.48
CA GLY A 177 -6.99 15.74 -18.62
C GLY A 177 -7.48 16.30 -17.28
N LYS A 178 -7.80 15.45 -16.31
CA LYS A 178 -8.17 15.89 -14.95
C LYS A 178 -7.02 16.60 -14.23
N LEU A 179 -5.85 15.97 -14.22
CA LEU A 179 -4.66 16.52 -13.57
C LEU A 179 -4.24 17.85 -14.22
N LYS A 180 -4.32 17.96 -15.55
CA LYS A 180 -4.03 19.21 -16.26
C LYS A 180 -4.96 20.33 -15.82
N LYS A 181 -6.27 20.09 -15.77
CA LYS A 181 -7.25 21.07 -15.26
C LYS A 181 -6.94 21.51 -13.83
N GLN A 182 -6.64 20.56 -12.94
CA GLN A 182 -6.28 20.87 -11.56
C GLN A 182 -4.99 21.70 -11.48
N ALA A 183 -3.98 21.31 -12.25
CA ALA A 183 -2.70 22.00 -12.28
C ALA A 183 -2.83 23.44 -12.82
N ASP A 184 -3.67 23.65 -13.84
CA ASP A 184 -3.95 24.97 -14.40
C ASP A 184 -4.58 25.92 -13.38
N VAL A 185 -5.43 25.42 -12.48
CA VAL A 185 -6.02 26.23 -11.39
C VAL A 185 -4.96 26.69 -10.40
N PHE A 186 -3.98 25.83 -10.06
CA PHE A 186 -2.86 26.24 -9.20
C PHE A 186 -1.89 27.21 -9.89
N GLY A 187 -1.61 26.97 -11.18
CA GLY A 187 -0.46 27.55 -11.86
C GLY A 187 0.88 27.01 -11.34
N MET A 188 1.94 27.20 -12.12
CA MET A 188 3.29 26.67 -11.78
C MET A 188 3.82 27.26 -10.46
N GLU A 189 3.71 28.58 -10.29
CA GLU A 189 4.19 29.26 -9.09
C GLU A 189 3.46 28.78 -7.82
N GLY A 190 2.14 28.61 -7.92
CA GLY A 190 1.31 28.08 -6.83
C GLY A 190 1.69 26.66 -6.46
N LEU A 191 1.91 25.78 -7.44
CA LEU A 191 2.37 24.40 -7.19
C LEU A 191 3.76 24.35 -6.55
N LEU A 192 4.69 25.21 -6.97
CA LEU A 192 6.03 25.24 -6.39
C LEU A 192 6.00 25.72 -4.93
N ARG A 193 5.19 26.73 -4.61
CA ARG A 193 4.95 27.13 -3.22
C ARG A 193 4.33 26.00 -2.42
N PHE A 194 3.27 25.39 -2.93
CA PHE A 194 2.59 24.29 -2.24
C PHE A 194 3.52 23.09 -2.00
N HIS A 195 4.29 22.69 -3.01
CA HIS A 195 5.30 21.64 -2.89
C HIS A 195 6.39 21.99 -1.85
N THR A 196 6.78 23.26 -1.76
CA THR A 196 7.75 23.72 -0.75
C THR A 196 7.20 23.56 0.67
N GLU A 197 5.94 23.92 0.90
CA GLU A 197 5.31 23.71 2.21
C GLU A 197 5.11 22.23 2.55
N ILE A 198 4.74 21.40 1.56
CA ILE A 198 4.70 19.94 1.75
C ILE A 198 6.09 19.40 2.13
N TYR A 199 7.14 19.87 1.47
CA TYR A 199 8.52 19.47 1.78
C TYR A 199 8.92 19.83 3.22
N ARG A 200 8.55 21.03 3.70
CA ARG A 200 8.78 21.42 5.10
C ARG A 200 8.08 20.47 6.08
N LEU A 201 6.82 20.11 5.81
CA LEU A 201 6.10 19.12 6.62
C LEU A 201 6.81 17.76 6.66
N GLU A 202 7.32 17.30 5.51
CA GLU A 202 8.08 16.05 5.42
C GLU A 202 9.35 16.10 6.27
N GLU A 203 10.13 17.18 6.13
CA GLU A 203 11.38 17.39 6.87
C GLU A 203 11.13 17.42 8.39
N GLU A 204 10.17 18.22 8.84
CA GLU A 204 9.84 18.32 10.27
C GLU A 204 9.38 16.99 10.86
N THR A 205 8.61 16.21 10.10
CA THR A 205 8.12 14.89 10.52
C THR A 205 9.27 13.91 10.65
N LYS A 206 10.17 13.85 9.66
CA LYS A 206 11.31 12.92 9.67
C LYS A 206 12.36 13.27 10.72
N LEU A 207 12.52 14.55 11.02
CA LEU A 207 13.47 15.04 12.01
C LEU A 207 12.88 15.14 13.43
N GLY A 208 11.61 14.77 13.63
CA GLY A 208 10.95 14.86 14.93
C GLY A 208 10.89 16.28 15.48
N LYS A 209 10.88 17.30 14.61
CA LYS A 209 10.96 18.72 14.98
C LYS A 209 9.60 19.35 15.31
N SER A 210 8.51 18.59 15.21
CA SER A 210 7.15 19.08 15.46
C SER A 210 6.52 18.38 16.65
N ASN A 211 5.87 19.19 17.50
CA ASN A 211 5.03 18.72 18.60
C ASN A 211 3.58 18.44 18.17
N LEU A 212 3.20 18.80 16.94
CA LEU A 212 1.87 18.56 16.39
C LEU A 212 1.84 17.28 15.53
N PRO A 213 0.76 16.48 15.61
CA PRO A 213 0.53 15.35 14.70
C PRO A 213 0.58 15.77 13.23
N LEU A 214 0.98 14.85 12.35
CA LEU A 214 1.04 15.11 10.91
C LEU A 214 -0.32 15.56 10.35
N ALA A 215 -1.42 14.92 10.76
CA ALA A 215 -2.77 15.29 10.34
C ALA A 215 -3.08 16.76 10.62
N THR A 216 -2.89 17.21 11.87
CA THR A 216 -3.14 18.62 12.25
C THR A 216 -2.32 19.60 11.42
N ARG A 217 -1.05 19.28 11.13
CA ARG A 217 -0.21 20.16 10.31
C ARG A 217 -0.62 20.17 8.84
N MET A 218 -1.03 19.02 8.29
CA MET A 218 -1.62 18.97 6.95
C MET A 218 -2.90 19.80 6.86
N GLU A 219 -3.75 19.75 7.88
CA GLU A 219 -4.95 20.57 7.96
C GLU A 219 -4.63 22.07 7.89
N LEU A 220 -3.65 22.53 8.69
CA LEU A 220 -3.19 23.92 8.66
C LEU A 220 -2.66 24.33 7.27
N LEU A 221 -1.88 23.45 6.62
CA LEU A 221 -1.44 23.67 5.25
C LEU A 221 -2.64 23.79 4.29
N LEU A 222 -3.58 22.83 4.34
CA LEU A 222 -4.76 22.79 3.47
C LEU A 222 -5.70 23.98 3.67
N LEU A 223 -5.77 24.56 4.85
CA LEU A 223 -6.53 25.79 5.09
C LEU A 223 -5.85 27.02 4.48
N SER A 224 -4.53 27.00 4.31
CA SER A 224 -3.73 28.13 3.83
C SER A 224 -3.62 28.26 2.30
N ILE A 225 -4.08 27.26 1.54
CA ILE A 225 -3.94 27.24 0.06
C ILE A 225 -5.00 28.03 -0.70
#